data_AF-A0A813M0Q0-F1
#
_entry.id   AF-A0A813M0Q0-F1
#
_cell.length_a   1.000
_cell.length_b   1.000
_cell.length_c   1.000
_cell.angle_alpha   90.00
_cell.angle_beta   90.00
_cell.angle_gamma   90.00
#
_symmetry.space_group_name_H-M   'P 1'
#
loop_
_entity.id
_entity.type
_entity.pdbx_description
1 polymer ?
#
loop_
_entity_poly.entity_id
_entity_poly.type
_entity_poly.pdbx_seq_one_letter_code
_entity_poly.pdbx_strand_id
1 'polypeptide(L)'
;MMHAGATQLGPSLFGVFGRPAGAGAGEIQQQAIMGGRATAFLWNDCGLMRYLKDPYHFRGANFQRNFKGIEDFQARVDIAHFLKTLCAENESLINPPERPFPFLY
;
A
#
# COMPACT_ATOMS: atom_id res chain seq x y z
N MET A 1 -4.71 -10.17 16.81
CA MET A 1 -4.33 -10.90 15.59
C MET A 1 -3.65 -9.93 14.64
N MET A 2 -2.44 -10.21 14.15
CA MET A 2 -1.81 -9.41 13.09
C MET A 2 -2.40 -9.86 11.75
N HIS A 3 -2.96 -8.94 10.97
CA HIS A 3 -3.44 -9.24 9.62
C HIS A 3 -2.25 -9.50 8.69
N ALA A 4 -2.39 -10.42 7.73
CA ALA A 4 -1.33 -10.70 6.75
C ALA A 4 -0.91 -9.41 6.01
N GLY A 5 0.40 -9.15 5.97
CA GLY A 5 0.98 -7.94 5.39
C GLY A 5 0.93 -6.68 6.26
N ALA A 6 0.35 -6.74 7.47
CA ALA A 6 0.48 -5.66 8.46
C ALA A 6 1.78 -5.83 9.26
N THR A 7 2.51 -4.74 9.45
CA THR A 7 3.74 -4.69 10.27
C THR A 7 3.55 -3.71 11.42
N GLN A 8 4.50 -3.66 12.37
CA GLN A 8 4.52 -2.61 13.40
C GLN A 8 4.67 -1.20 12.79
N LEU A 9 5.24 -1.13 11.57
CA LEU A 9 5.49 0.11 10.86
C LEU A 9 4.29 0.56 10.01
N GLY A 10 3.43 -0.35 9.58
CA GLY A 10 2.33 0.06 8.73
C GLY A 10 1.24 -0.97 8.50
N PRO A 11 0.07 -0.49 8.06
CA PRO A 11 -1.06 -1.33 7.71
C PRO A 11 -0.77 -2.16 6.45
N SER A 12 -1.57 -3.19 6.24
CA SER A 12 -1.54 -3.96 4.99
C SER A 12 -1.96 -3.10 3.80
N LEU A 13 -1.24 -3.25 2.69
CA LEU A 13 -1.53 -2.59 1.40
C LEU A 13 -2.49 -3.39 0.52
N PHE A 14 -2.92 -4.58 0.97
CA PHE A 14 -3.94 -5.34 0.25
C PHE A 14 -5.26 -4.56 0.19
N GLY A 15 -5.83 -4.42 -1.01
CA GLY A 15 -7.04 -3.63 -1.26
C GLY A 15 -6.88 -2.13 -0.97
N VAL A 16 -5.66 -1.58 -1.09
CA VAL A 16 -5.42 -0.15 -0.83
C VAL A 16 -5.91 0.73 -1.98
N PHE A 17 -5.85 0.24 -3.23
CA PHE A 17 -6.25 1.03 -4.39
C PHE A 17 -7.74 1.37 -4.36
N GLY A 18 -8.09 2.64 -4.56
CA GLY A 18 -9.46 3.16 -4.46
C GLY A 18 -9.99 3.34 -3.03
N ARG A 19 -9.27 2.88 -2.00
CA ARG A 19 -9.67 3.04 -0.60
C ARG A 19 -9.44 4.47 -0.11
N PRO A 20 -10.31 5.04 0.75
CA PRO A 20 -10.02 6.27 1.45
C PRO A 20 -8.81 6.13 2.38
N ALA A 21 -7.95 7.13 2.36
CA ALA A 21 -6.79 7.21 3.23
C ALA A 21 -7.22 7.33 4.70
N GLY A 22 -6.72 6.42 5.54
CA GLY A 22 -7.11 6.36 6.95
C GLY A 22 -8.28 5.44 7.22
N ALA A 23 -8.85 4.77 6.21
CA ALA A 23 -10.00 3.88 6.40
C ALA A 23 -9.61 2.41 6.56
N GLY A 24 -8.35 2.03 6.31
CA GLY A 24 -7.89 0.67 6.63
C GLY A 24 -7.87 0.43 8.13
N ALA A 25 -8.27 -0.74 8.63
CA ALA A 25 -8.29 -1.02 10.08
C ALA A 25 -6.95 -0.73 10.78
N GLY A 26 -5.82 -1.07 10.13
CA GLY A 26 -4.49 -0.70 10.62
C GLY A 26 -4.15 0.79 10.46
N GLU A 27 -4.70 1.47 9.46
CA GLU A 27 -4.54 2.92 9.29
C GLU A 27 -5.30 3.69 10.39
N ILE A 28 -6.52 3.27 10.72
CA ILE A 28 -7.34 3.84 11.79
C ILE A 28 -6.61 3.72 13.13
N GLN A 29 -6.05 2.55 13.43
CA GLN A 29 -5.29 2.34 14.66
C GLN A 29 -4.06 3.25 14.72
N GLN A 30 -3.31 3.36 13.63
CA GLN A 30 -2.14 4.24 13.56
C GLN A 30 -2.53 5.71 13.67
N GLN A 31 -3.64 6.13 13.04
CA GLN A 31 -4.16 7.49 13.15
C GLN A 31 -4.64 7.81 14.57
N ALA A 32 -5.30 6.89 15.26
CA ALA A 32 -5.72 7.06 16.65
C ALA A 32 -4.51 7.25 17.58
N ILE A 33 -3.41 6.52 17.36
CA ILE A 33 -2.16 6.67 18.11
C ILE A 33 -1.46 7.99 17.79
N MET A 34 -1.47 8.40 16.51
CA MET A 34 -0.73 9.57 16.02
C MET A 34 -1.55 10.88 15.97
N GLY A 35 -2.78 10.88 16.50
CA GLY A 35 -3.69 12.04 16.46
C GLY A 35 -4.15 12.45 15.06
N GLY A 36 -4.07 11.54 14.09
CA GLY A 36 -4.51 11.75 12.71
C GLY A 36 -6.02 11.52 12.53
N ARG A 37 -6.57 12.00 11.41
CA ARG A 37 -7.96 11.77 11.00
C ARG A 37 -8.02 11.20 9.59
N ALA A 38 -9.02 10.35 9.33
CA ALA A 38 -9.30 9.87 8.00
C ALA A 38 -9.57 11.06 7.08
N THR A 39 -9.00 11.02 5.88
CA THR A 39 -9.16 12.11 4.90
C THR A 39 -10.08 11.65 3.79
N ALA A 40 -10.79 12.59 3.14
CA ALA A 40 -11.55 12.32 1.92
C ALA A 40 -10.65 11.98 0.71
N PHE A 41 -9.36 11.79 0.94
CA PHE A 41 -8.40 11.46 -0.08
C PHE A 41 -8.51 9.98 -0.43
N LEU A 42 -8.62 9.67 -1.72
CA LEU A 42 -8.64 8.29 -2.22
C LEU A 42 -7.25 7.90 -2.71
N TRP A 43 -6.86 6.65 -2.47
CA TRP A 43 -5.65 6.06 -3.04
C TRP A 43 -5.86 5.72 -4.53
N ASN A 44 -5.87 6.75 -5.36
CA ASN A 44 -5.89 6.66 -6.82
C ASN A 44 -4.48 6.79 -7.41
N ASP A 45 -4.36 6.63 -8.74
CA ASP A 45 -3.08 6.71 -9.45
C ASP A 45 -2.27 7.97 -9.12
N CYS A 46 -2.88 9.14 -9.23
CA CYS A 46 -2.21 10.42 -8.96
C CYS A 46 -1.74 10.51 -7.51
N GLY A 47 -2.60 10.08 -6.59
CA GLY A 47 -2.33 10.07 -5.18
C GLY A 47 -1.17 9.16 -4.78
N LEU A 48 -1.17 7.96 -5.35
CA LEU A 48 -0.18 6.94 -5.08
C LEU A 48 1.16 7.30 -5.72
N MET A 49 1.16 7.80 -6.96
CA MET A 49 2.36 8.31 -7.63
C MET A 49 2.98 9.48 -6.90
N ARG A 50 2.17 10.40 -6.36
CA ARG A 50 2.66 11.54 -5.57
C ARG A 50 3.26 11.11 -4.24
N TYR A 51 2.60 10.18 -3.55
CA TYR A 51 3.11 9.61 -2.31
C TYR A 51 4.41 8.81 -2.52
N LEU A 52 4.50 7.99 -3.57
CA LEU A 52 5.70 7.24 -3.90
C LEU A 52 6.86 8.14 -4.34
N LYS A 53 6.59 9.29 -4.96
CA LYS A 53 7.62 10.25 -5.33
C LYS A 53 8.20 10.97 -4.10
N ASP A 54 7.33 11.48 -3.24
CA ASP A 54 7.74 12.22 -2.05
C ASP A 54 6.70 12.09 -0.92
N PRO A 55 6.87 11.12 -0.02
CA PRO A 55 5.93 10.86 1.05
C PRO A 55 5.93 11.97 2.12
N TYR A 56 7.02 12.72 2.27
CA TYR A 56 7.14 13.79 3.27
C TYR A 56 6.27 14.99 2.92
N HIS A 57 6.27 15.37 1.64
CA HIS A 57 5.44 16.46 1.15
C HIS A 57 3.97 16.04 0.98
N PHE A 58 3.69 14.74 0.99
CA PHE A 58 2.35 14.23 0.78
C PHE A 58 1.46 14.35 2.03
N ARG A 59 2.00 14.24 3.26
CA ARG A 59 1.24 14.46 4.51
C ARG A 59 2.11 15.04 5.63
N GLY A 60 1.60 16.08 6.28
CA GLY A 60 2.28 16.81 7.34
C GLY A 60 2.67 15.97 8.57
N ALA A 61 3.85 16.30 9.11
CA ALA A 61 4.46 16.06 10.42
C ALA A 61 4.53 14.64 11.02
N ASN A 62 3.49 13.80 10.93
CA ASN A 62 3.40 12.52 11.69
C ASN A 62 3.48 11.28 10.80
N PHE A 63 4.31 11.31 9.77
CA PHE A 63 4.60 10.16 8.92
C PHE A 63 5.91 9.47 9.34
N GLN A 64 5.98 8.14 9.21
CA GLN A 64 7.21 7.40 9.49
C GLN A 64 8.32 7.80 8.52
N ARG A 65 9.38 8.40 9.05
CA ARG A 65 10.48 9.01 8.28
C ARG A 65 11.50 8.03 7.69
N ASN A 66 11.14 6.76 7.53
CA ASN A 66 12.08 5.75 7.05
C ASN A 66 11.98 5.50 5.55
N PHE A 67 10.98 6.06 4.87
CA PHE A 67 10.81 5.95 3.42
C PHE A 67 10.97 7.32 2.77
N LYS A 68 11.98 7.46 1.89
CA LYS A 68 12.27 8.72 1.18
C LYS A 68 11.44 8.91 -0.08
N GLY A 69 10.74 7.88 -0.52
CA GLY A 69 10.17 7.82 -1.87
C GLY A 69 11.08 7.05 -2.83
N ILE A 70 10.64 6.96 -4.07
CA ILE A 70 11.27 6.25 -5.19
C ILE A 70 11.44 7.29 -6.29
N GLU A 71 12.67 7.54 -6.75
CA GLU A 71 12.95 8.55 -7.78
C GLU A 71 12.61 8.05 -9.20
N ASP A 72 12.85 6.77 -9.46
CA ASP A 72 12.56 6.16 -10.74
C ASP A 72 11.05 6.20 -11.05
N PHE A 73 10.71 6.74 -12.21
CA PHE A 73 9.31 6.85 -12.63
C PHE A 73 8.73 5.48 -12.97
N GLN A 74 9.49 4.62 -13.63
CA GLN A 74 8.98 3.32 -14.08
C GLN A 74 8.66 2.43 -12.87
N ALA A 75 9.56 2.35 -11.89
CA ALA A 75 9.31 1.64 -10.65
C ALA A 75 8.04 2.10 -9.93
N ARG A 76 7.74 3.41 -9.91
CA ARG A 76 6.49 3.90 -9.30
C ARG A 76 5.25 3.44 -10.08
N VAL A 77 5.32 3.44 -11.41
CA VAL A 77 4.22 2.94 -12.26
C VAL A 77 4.01 1.44 -12.03
N ASP A 78 5.08 0.66 -12.00
CA ASP A 78 5.01 -0.79 -11.79
C ASP A 78 4.43 -1.13 -10.41
N ILE A 79 4.83 -0.40 -9.37
CA ILE A 79 4.27 -0.54 -8.02
C ILE A 79 2.79 -0.16 -8.00
N ALA A 80 2.43 0.97 -8.61
CA ALA A 80 1.04 1.41 -8.67
C ALA A 80 0.17 0.38 -9.41
N HIS A 81 0.68 -0.19 -10.51
CA HIS A 81 0.01 -1.25 -11.25
C HIS A 81 -0.12 -2.52 -10.40
N PHE A 82 0.94 -2.95 -9.73
CA PHE A 82 0.90 -4.10 -8.83
C PHE A 82 -0.10 -3.91 -7.69
N LEU A 83 -0.18 -2.74 -7.07
CA LEU A 83 -1.16 -2.48 -6.00
C LEU A 83 -2.62 -2.54 -6.48
N LYS A 84 -2.88 -2.28 -7.76
CA LYS A 84 -4.22 -2.49 -8.36
C LYS A 84 -4.57 -3.97 -8.46
N THR A 85 -3.58 -4.83 -8.67
CA THR A 85 -3.82 -6.28 -8.76
C THR A 85 -4.06 -6.91 -7.39
N LEU A 86 -3.65 -6.27 -6.29
CA LEU A 86 -3.87 -6.73 -4.92
C LEU A 86 -5.29 -6.46 -4.42
N CYS A 87 -6.29 -7.00 -5.10
CA CYS A 87 -7.69 -6.99 -4.67
C CYS A 87 -8.23 -8.42 -4.53
N ALA A 88 -9.27 -8.59 -3.71
CA ALA A 88 -9.91 -9.89 -3.49
C ALA A 88 -10.62 -10.44 -4.73
N GLU A 89 -10.75 -9.63 -5.79
CA GLU A 89 -11.37 -10.00 -7.06
C GLU A 89 -10.35 -10.53 -8.08
N ASN A 90 -9.05 -10.47 -7.78
CA ASN A 90 -8.03 -10.96 -8.68
C ASN A 90 -7.87 -12.49 -8.57
N GLU A 91 -8.44 -13.21 -9.53
CA GLU A 91 -8.42 -14.68 -9.59
C GLU A 91 -7.01 -15.27 -9.53
N SER A 92 -6.01 -14.59 -10.09
CA SER A 92 -4.61 -15.06 -10.07
C SER A 92 -3.95 -15.03 -8.68
N LEU A 93 -4.51 -14.25 -7.73
CA LEU A 93 -4.09 -14.24 -6.33
C LEU A 93 -4.88 -15.25 -5.49
N ILE A 94 -6.13 -15.51 -5.86
CA ILE A 94 -7.01 -16.48 -5.18
C ILE A 94 -6.58 -17.91 -5.54
N ASN A 95 -6.31 -18.14 -6.83
CA ASN A 95 -5.86 -19.40 -7.40
C ASN A 95 -4.48 -19.18 -8.05
N PRO A 96 -3.40 -19.17 -7.24
CA PRO A 96 -2.07 -19.02 -7.79
C PRO A 96 -1.78 -20.17 -8.75
N PRO A 97 -1.11 -19.93 -9.89
CA PRO A 97 -0.69 -21.00 -10.78
C PRO A 97 0.20 -21.98 -10.01
N GLU A 98 0.07 -23.28 -10.31
CA GLU A 98 0.91 -24.30 -9.69
C GLU A 98 2.38 -23.95 -9.89
N ARG A 99 3.15 -23.91 -8.79
CA ARG A 99 4.59 -23.72 -8.91
C ARG A 99 5.16 -24.92 -9.67
N PRO A 100 5.97 -24.70 -10.71
CA PRO A 100 6.65 -25.81 -11.36
C PRO A 100 7.51 -26.54 -10.32
N PHE A 101 7.49 -27.88 -10.35
CA PHE A 101 8.27 -28.69 -9.41
C PHE A 101 9.76 -28.33 -9.53
N PRO A 102 10.48 -28.15 -8.41
CA PRO A 102 11.82 -27.57 -8.40
C PRO A 102 12.95 -28.46 -8.96
N PHE A 103 12.65 -29.54 -9.70
CA PHE A 103 13.68 -30.53 -10.11
C PHE A 103 13.52 -31.09 -11.53
N LEU A 104 13.31 -30.24 -12.54
CA LEU A 104 13.48 -30.64 -13.95
C LEU A 104 14.24 -29.56 -14.73
N TYR A 105 15.56 -29.52 -14.56
CA TYR A 105 16.55 -29.00 -15.51
C TYR A 105 17.84 -29.81 -15.40
#